data_AF-A0A2G9NG89-F1
#
_entry.id   AF-A0A2G9NG89-F1
#
_cell.length_a   1.000
_cell.length_b   1.000
_cell.length_c   1.000
_cell.angle_alpha   90.00
_cell.angle_beta   90.00
_cell.angle_gamma   90.00
#
_symmetry.space_group_name_H-M   'P 1'
#
loop_
_entity.id
_entity.type
_entity.pdbx_description
1 polymer ?
#
loop_
_entity_poly.entity_id
_entity_poly.type
_entity_poly.pdbx_seq_one_letter_code
_entity_poly.pdbx_strand_id
1 'polypeptide(L)'
;MKNKRGFKEVTLNVLNRKPLYAFIIFLFLNINMVFASDMIFQQGNLSVSNNALYVNSILNMTGIGTSSPDTRFTLQSPSGASGIKNLSSIKNAVGNSRFFLQYDIDNVRLYLTNRNEDVILSVHEPSGGRVGIGTLSPSVKLEVNGTGNITGKLYLNNTDVSTWLYNETIASGWNKSGNNLFPGNLNDKVGIGMSTPTANLTVIGDTSISVNLNVSNTFNVNNTNLYYGGNGANLSTIYFNGRISGVQESIIWDDDLGSNFIMRRTNKPTTAGQRLGLFGAGGFDGNISTSSVFFNFLSSDNWNTTSHPSELTIQVTGNNSISTTNAIQIGSNGHTSIGGDVSTPSYWLSVIRSTNAMNVSDVLYVDGSSTSGVGIGRGASSISGGVLNVYGNVNITKNITVDGFFVYNKSADTGLDSCTLVAGACTISNKRVTAKTVIICTEQNLGTVTLPQGVGVTARTAGSQYTIKSSSATDTSWVACILFEPA
;
A
#
# COMPACT_ATOMS: atom_id res chain seq x y z
N MET A 1 -106.40 10.73 35.18
CA MET A 1 -107.52 9.76 35.18
C MET A 1 -108.42 10.05 36.38
N LYS A 2 -109.73 10.05 36.13
CA LYS A 2 -110.81 10.31 37.09
C LYS A 2 -110.83 9.32 38.26
N ASN A 3 -111.51 9.77 39.34
CA ASN A 3 -112.31 8.97 40.27
C ASN A 3 -111.60 8.22 41.42
N LYS A 4 -111.65 8.79 42.63
CA LYS A 4 -112.60 8.40 43.70
C LYS A 4 -112.18 9.02 45.05
N ARG A 5 -113.18 9.40 45.85
CA ARG A 5 -113.16 9.99 47.21
C ARG A 5 -113.22 11.52 47.29
N GLY A 6 -114.39 12.07 46.94
CA GLY A 6 -115.29 12.77 47.89
C GLY A 6 -114.74 13.74 48.95
N PHE A 7 -113.62 14.41 48.74
CA PHE A 7 -113.09 15.43 49.67
C PHE A 7 -112.68 16.74 48.96
N LYS A 8 -113.41 17.13 47.91
CA LYS A 8 -113.09 18.32 47.11
C LYS A 8 -114.35 19.10 46.77
N GLU A 9 -114.58 20.15 47.56
CA GLU A 9 -114.85 21.53 47.10
C GLU A 9 -115.26 22.40 48.29
N VAL A 10 -115.97 21.84 49.27
CA VAL A 10 -116.41 22.57 50.47
C VAL A 10 -115.25 22.85 51.43
N THR A 11 -114.32 21.90 51.64
CA THR A 11 -113.17 22.08 52.56
C THR A 11 -112.11 23.03 52.00
N LEU A 12 -111.88 23.05 50.68
CA LEU A 12 -110.90 23.95 50.06
C LEU A 12 -111.37 25.41 50.06
N ASN A 13 -112.68 25.66 49.92
CA ASN A 13 -113.25 27.00 50.01
C ASN A 13 -113.21 27.57 51.44
N VAL A 14 -113.32 26.72 52.47
CA VAL A 14 -113.16 27.15 53.88
C VAL A 14 -111.71 27.55 54.16
N LEU A 15 -110.73 26.80 53.62
CA LEU A 15 -109.31 27.09 53.79
C LEU A 15 -108.88 28.39 53.09
N ASN A 16 -109.45 28.72 51.93
CA ASN A 16 -109.18 29.98 51.22
C ASN A 16 -109.87 31.21 51.84
N ARG A 17 -111.03 31.05 52.51
CA ARG A 17 -111.74 32.16 53.17
C ARG A 17 -111.23 32.47 54.58
N LYS A 18 -110.45 31.58 55.20
CA LYS A 18 -109.89 31.72 56.55
C LYS A 18 -108.44 31.21 56.62
N PRO A 19 -107.46 31.94 56.06
CA PRO A 19 -106.06 31.49 55.96
C PRO A 19 -105.40 31.21 57.31
N LEU A 20 -105.85 31.88 58.39
CA LEU A 20 -105.35 31.65 59.75
C LEU A 20 -105.70 30.25 60.29
N TYR A 21 -106.88 29.74 59.98
CA TYR A 21 -107.30 28.39 60.42
C TYR A 21 -106.59 27.31 59.63
N ALA A 22 -106.37 27.53 58.33
CA ALA A 22 -105.53 26.67 57.51
C ALA A 22 -104.12 26.59 58.11
N PHE A 23 -103.51 27.75 58.40
CA PHE A 23 -102.18 27.84 59.01
C PHE A 23 -102.05 27.09 60.34
N ILE A 24 -103.03 27.24 61.25
CA ILE A 24 -103.03 26.53 62.53
C ILE A 24 -103.17 25.01 62.35
N ILE A 25 -104.03 24.55 61.43
CA ILE A 25 -104.19 23.10 61.14
C ILE A 25 -102.90 22.50 60.57
N PHE A 26 -102.21 23.22 59.67
CA PHE A 26 -100.92 22.79 59.14
C PHE A 26 -99.84 22.73 60.23
N LEU A 27 -99.85 23.68 61.18
CA LEU A 27 -98.94 23.70 62.33
C LEU A 27 -99.12 22.48 63.25
N PHE A 28 -100.37 22.09 63.55
CA PHE A 28 -100.67 20.94 64.41
C PHE A 28 -100.42 19.59 63.73
N LEU A 29 -100.54 19.51 62.41
CA LEU A 29 -100.32 18.27 61.65
C LEU A 29 -98.86 18.06 61.23
N ASN A 30 -97.94 19.00 61.53
CA ASN A 30 -96.55 18.98 61.03
C ASN A 30 -96.48 18.84 59.50
N ILE A 31 -97.45 19.42 58.79
CA ILE A 31 -97.50 19.37 57.32
C ILE A 31 -96.90 20.68 56.79
N ASN A 32 -95.81 20.58 56.04
CA ASN A 32 -95.14 21.73 55.44
C ASN A 32 -96.06 22.46 54.44
N MET A 33 -96.28 23.76 54.64
CA MET A 33 -96.99 24.62 53.70
C MET A 33 -96.05 25.15 52.61
N VAL A 34 -96.38 24.90 51.34
CA VAL A 34 -95.65 25.46 50.18
C VAL A 34 -96.48 26.61 49.61
N PHE A 35 -96.02 27.85 49.82
CA PHE A 35 -96.54 29.00 49.11
C PHE A 35 -95.85 29.07 47.75
N ALA A 36 -96.61 28.83 46.68
CA ALA A 36 -96.10 29.03 45.34
C ALA A 36 -96.07 30.53 45.05
N SER A 37 -94.88 31.09 44.83
CA SER A 37 -94.63 31.84 43.60
C SER A 37 -93.16 31.84 43.21
N ASP A 38 -92.18 31.79 44.11
CA ASP A 38 -90.77 31.43 43.81
C ASP A 38 -90.09 30.97 45.12
N MET A 39 -89.45 29.80 45.18
CA MET A 39 -89.04 29.09 46.43
C MET A 39 -88.33 29.96 47.52
N ILE A 40 -88.85 29.97 48.77
CA ILE A 40 -88.22 30.57 49.96
C ILE A 40 -88.13 29.51 51.09
N PHE A 41 -86.91 29.15 51.52
CA PHE A 41 -86.64 28.32 52.71
C PHE A 41 -85.96 29.19 53.77
N GLN A 42 -86.71 29.67 54.76
CA GLN A 42 -86.17 30.62 55.74
C GLN A 42 -85.54 29.98 56.97
N GLN A 43 -85.77 28.70 57.26
CA GLN A 43 -84.99 27.93 58.23
C GLN A 43 -85.01 26.44 57.86
N GLY A 44 -83.85 25.79 57.93
CA GLY A 44 -83.71 24.35 57.74
C GLY A 44 -83.14 23.92 56.38
N ASN A 45 -82.82 22.64 56.28
CA ASN A 45 -82.24 22.06 55.07
C ASN A 45 -83.30 21.93 53.98
N LEU A 46 -82.94 22.21 52.73
CA LEU A 46 -83.74 21.87 51.56
C LEU A 46 -83.35 20.47 51.10
N SER A 47 -84.25 19.49 51.14
CA SER A 47 -84.05 18.20 50.46
C SER A 47 -85.13 18.01 49.40
N VAL A 48 -84.72 17.91 48.14
CA VAL A 48 -85.60 17.64 47.00
C VAL A 48 -85.47 16.17 46.63
N SER A 49 -86.62 15.48 46.52
CA SER A 49 -86.72 14.11 45.99
C SER A 49 -85.71 13.13 46.61
N ASN A 50 -85.72 13.00 47.93
CA ASN A 50 -84.88 12.04 48.67
C ASN A 50 -83.39 12.15 48.33
N ASN A 51 -82.81 13.34 48.57
CA ASN A 51 -81.39 13.67 48.37
C ASN A 51 -80.94 13.88 46.91
N ALA A 52 -81.85 14.14 45.98
CA ALA A 52 -81.48 14.55 44.64
C ALA A 52 -80.76 15.91 44.65
N LEU A 53 -81.29 16.88 45.40
CA LEU A 53 -80.61 18.14 45.76
C LEU A 53 -80.81 18.36 47.26
N TYR A 54 -79.72 18.55 47.98
CA TYR A 54 -79.68 18.80 49.41
C TYR A 54 -78.92 20.08 49.68
N VAL A 55 -79.52 21.06 50.36
CA VAL A 55 -78.83 22.25 50.84
C VAL A 55 -78.80 22.20 52.35
N ASN A 56 -77.60 22.12 52.92
CA ASN A 56 -77.36 22.22 54.35
C ASN A 56 -77.20 23.69 54.74
N SER A 57 -78.22 24.25 55.38
CA SER A 57 -78.24 25.66 55.77
C SER A 57 -77.34 25.97 56.97
N ILE A 58 -76.93 24.95 57.73
CA ILE A 58 -76.08 25.10 58.92
C ILE A 58 -74.61 25.11 58.53
N LEU A 59 -74.20 24.21 57.63
CA LEU A 59 -72.82 24.04 57.20
C LEU A 59 -72.47 24.81 55.91
N ASN A 60 -73.45 25.49 55.28
CA ASN A 60 -73.30 26.19 53.99
C ASN A 60 -72.80 25.28 52.86
N MET A 61 -73.37 24.08 52.78
CA MET A 61 -73.00 23.04 51.83
C MET A 61 -74.19 22.65 50.95
N THR A 62 -73.94 22.36 49.68
CA THR A 62 -74.94 21.85 48.74
C THR A 62 -74.50 20.47 48.24
N GLY A 63 -75.30 19.46 48.50
CA GLY A 63 -75.19 18.12 47.95
C GLY A 63 -76.12 17.92 46.75
N ILE A 64 -75.67 17.26 45.69
CA ILE A 64 -76.56 16.66 44.68
C ILE A 64 -76.28 15.15 44.69
N GLY A 65 -77.30 14.34 44.92
CA GLY A 65 -77.18 12.89 45.10
C GLY A 65 -76.65 12.44 46.48
N THR A 66 -76.50 13.35 47.46
CA THR A 66 -76.10 13.06 48.85
C THR A 66 -76.73 14.00 49.86
N SER A 67 -77.10 13.48 51.04
CA SER A 67 -77.53 14.28 52.21
C SER A 67 -76.40 14.64 53.16
N SER A 68 -75.18 14.18 52.87
CA SER A 68 -74.01 14.41 53.73
C SER A 68 -72.88 14.96 52.87
N PRO A 69 -73.04 16.17 52.31
CA PRO A 69 -71.95 16.83 51.59
C PRO A 69 -70.77 17.05 52.55
N ASP A 70 -69.59 16.73 52.08
CA ASP A 70 -68.31 16.85 52.77
C ASP A 70 -67.55 18.13 52.38
N THR A 71 -68.03 18.84 51.35
CA THR A 71 -67.51 20.14 50.90
C THR A 71 -68.65 21.12 50.61
N ARG A 72 -68.33 22.40 50.31
CA ARG A 72 -69.35 23.43 50.02
C ARG A 72 -70.27 23.07 48.86
N PHE A 73 -69.78 22.28 47.90
CA PHE A 73 -70.60 21.71 46.83
C PHE A 73 -70.13 20.28 46.55
N THR A 74 -70.91 19.29 46.97
CA THR A 74 -70.63 17.87 46.72
C THR A 74 -71.64 17.35 45.71
N LEU A 75 -71.16 16.84 44.59
CA LEU A 75 -71.96 15.98 43.70
C LEU A 75 -71.54 14.54 43.96
N GLN A 76 -72.48 13.69 44.35
CA GLN A 76 -72.22 12.29 44.64
C GLN A 76 -73.17 11.42 43.80
N SER A 77 -72.66 10.29 43.31
CA SER A 77 -73.50 9.30 42.65
C SER A 77 -74.50 8.70 43.66
N PRO A 78 -75.77 8.48 43.28
CA PRO A 78 -76.72 7.77 44.13
C PRO A 78 -76.14 6.42 44.60
N SER A 79 -76.54 5.96 45.78
CA SER A 79 -76.10 4.66 46.31
C SER A 79 -76.38 3.54 45.30
N GLY A 80 -75.36 2.77 44.95
CA GLY A 80 -75.44 1.70 43.95
C GLY A 80 -75.24 2.13 42.49
N ALA A 81 -75.08 3.43 42.20
CA ALA A 81 -74.73 3.91 40.87
C ALA A 81 -73.22 3.83 40.61
N SER A 82 -72.87 3.52 39.37
CA SER A 82 -71.51 3.39 38.85
C SER A 82 -70.71 4.72 38.79
N GLY A 83 -70.99 5.72 39.63
CA GLY A 83 -70.40 7.06 39.54
C GLY A 83 -71.27 8.09 38.81
N ILE A 84 -70.71 9.25 38.50
CA ILE A 84 -71.37 10.38 37.84
C ILE A 84 -70.96 10.40 36.37
N LYS A 85 -71.82 9.82 35.52
CA LYS A 85 -71.57 9.72 34.09
C LYS A 85 -71.35 11.06 33.39
N ASN A 86 -71.94 12.16 33.88
CA ASN A 86 -71.78 13.51 33.30
C ASN A 86 -71.67 14.55 34.42
N LEU A 87 -70.47 14.79 34.97
CA LEU A 87 -70.26 15.78 36.04
C LEU A 87 -70.52 17.21 35.54
N SER A 88 -70.04 17.50 34.33
CA SER A 88 -70.32 18.76 33.62
C SER A 88 -70.24 18.50 32.11
N SER A 89 -71.26 18.96 31.38
CA SER A 89 -71.28 18.89 29.91
C SER A 89 -71.69 20.23 29.34
N ILE A 90 -70.84 20.84 28.52
CA ILE A 90 -71.25 21.93 27.64
C ILE A 90 -71.58 21.31 26.29
N LYS A 91 -72.84 21.40 25.92
CA LYS A 91 -73.34 20.88 24.64
C LYS A 91 -73.45 22.00 23.61
N ASN A 92 -73.28 21.67 22.34
CA ASN A 92 -73.65 22.58 21.25
C ASN A 92 -75.18 22.61 21.06
N ALA A 93 -75.67 23.50 20.19
CA ALA A 93 -77.11 23.67 19.94
C ALA A 93 -77.81 22.41 19.38
N VAL A 94 -77.05 21.45 18.84
CA VAL A 94 -77.55 20.17 18.33
C VAL A 94 -77.35 19.01 19.33
N GLY A 95 -76.89 19.29 20.55
CA GLY A 95 -76.83 18.32 21.65
C GLY A 95 -75.49 17.58 21.83
N ASN A 96 -74.49 17.83 20.98
CA ASN A 96 -73.17 17.18 21.06
C ASN A 96 -72.30 17.83 22.13
N SER A 97 -71.61 17.03 22.93
CA SER A 97 -70.70 17.49 23.99
C SER A 97 -69.42 18.08 23.41
N ARG A 98 -69.05 19.30 23.79
CA ARG A 98 -67.78 19.96 23.40
C ARG A 98 -66.73 19.94 24.51
N PHE A 99 -67.20 20.08 25.74
CA PHE A 99 -66.40 19.95 26.96
C PHE A 99 -67.12 18.99 27.87
N PHE A 100 -66.41 17.97 28.32
CA PHE A 100 -67.01 16.90 29.07
C PHE A 100 -66.07 16.37 30.14
N LEU A 101 -66.57 16.37 31.37
CA LEU A 101 -65.96 15.71 32.53
C LEU A 101 -66.86 14.56 32.96
N GLN A 102 -66.32 13.34 32.92
CA GLN A 102 -66.98 12.12 33.38
C GLN A 102 -66.13 11.44 34.43
N TYR A 103 -66.81 10.92 35.45
CA TYR A 103 -66.24 10.07 36.48
C TYR A 103 -67.22 8.93 36.76
N ASP A 104 -67.03 7.80 36.11
CA ASP A 104 -67.74 6.55 36.41
C ASP A 104 -66.76 5.40 36.68
N ILE A 105 -67.23 4.26 37.20
CA ILE A 105 -66.39 3.11 37.57
C ILE A 105 -65.56 2.59 36.39
N ASP A 106 -66.03 2.87 35.17
CA ASP A 106 -65.42 2.42 33.94
C ASP A 106 -64.52 3.51 33.34
N ASN A 107 -64.70 4.79 33.71
CA ASN A 107 -64.08 5.91 33.01
C ASN A 107 -63.92 7.17 33.85
N VAL A 108 -62.68 7.66 33.95
CA VAL A 108 -62.42 9.09 34.08
C VAL A 108 -62.10 9.62 32.70
N ARG A 109 -62.90 10.59 32.22
CA ARG A 109 -62.67 11.25 30.93
C ARG A 109 -62.63 12.75 31.09
N LEU A 110 -61.56 13.33 30.56
CA LEU A 110 -61.55 14.70 30.07
C LEU A 110 -61.57 14.62 28.55
N TYR A 111 -62.61 15.18 27.94
CA TYR A 111 -62.80 15.11 26.50
C TYR A 111 -63.10 16.50 25.93
N LEU A 112 -62.24 16.95 25.02
CA LEU A 112 -62.31 18.25 24.35
C LEU A 112 -62.39 18.05 22.83
N THR A 113 -63.40 18.65 22.21
CA THR A 113 -63.52 18.69 20.74
C THR A 113 -63.55 20.11 20.20
N ASN A 114 -63.17 20.27 18.94
CA ASN A 114 -63.36 21.54 18.23
C ASN A 114 -64.82 21.70 17.77
N ARG A 115 -65.11 22.78 17.01
CA ARG A 115 -66.46 23.03 16.46
C ARG A 115 -66.91 21.98 15.44
N ASN A 116 -65.97 21.29 14.80
CA ASN A 116 -66.17 20.27 13.78
C ASN A 116 -66.23 18.86 14.35
N GLU A 117 -66.20 18.72 15.69
CA GLU A 117 -66.23 17.43 16.40
C GLU A 117 -64.93 16.63 16.33
N ASP A 118 -63.85 17.23 15.82
CA ASP A 118 -62.52 16.64 15.91
C ASP A 118 -62.00 16.73 17.33
N VAL A 119 -61.26 15.71 17.74
CA VAL A 119 -60.71 15.61 19.09
C VAL A 119 -59.47 16.46 19.24
N ILE A 120 -59.49 17.36 20.22
CA ILE A 120 -58.33 18.16 20.59
C ILE A 120 -57.51 17.43 21.65
N LEU A 121 -58.16 16.99 22.72
CA LEU A 121 -57.55 16.30 23.85
C LEU A 121 -58.50 15.24 24.40
N SER A 122 -57.98 14.05 24.60
CA SER A 122 -58.64 12.99 25.35
C SER A 122 -57.72 12.48 26.46
N VAL A 123 -58.29 12.33 27.66
CA VAL A 123 -57.66 11.59 28.76
C VAL A 123 -58.60 10.45 29.13
N HIS A 124 -58.09 9.22 29.15
CA HIS A 124 -58.92 8.02 29.28
C HIS A 124 -58.34 7.03 30.28
N GLU A 125 -58.93 6.97 31.48
CA GLU A 125 -58.43 6.11 32.57
C GLU A 125 -58.57 4.58 32.37
N PRO A 126 -59.61 3.99 31.74
CA PRO A 126 -59.65 2.52 31.59
C PRO A 126 -58.58 1.99 30.62
N SER A 127 -57.84 2.89 29.97
CA SER A 127 -56.66 2.53 29.18
C SER A 127 -55.32 2.73 29.92
N GLY A 128 -55.36 3.03 31.23
CA GLY A 128 -54.17 3.24 32.07
C GLY A 128 -53.65 4.67 32.03
N GLY A 129 -54.55 5.66 32.06
CA GLY A 129 -54.21 7.09 32.08
C GLY A 129 -53.57 7.60 30.79
N ARG A 130 -54.07 7.18 29.63
CA ARG A 130 -53.51 7.60 28.34
C ARG A 130 -53.98 8.99 27.95
N VAL A 131 -53.09 9.75 27.30
CA VAL A 131 -53.35 11.07 26.73
C VAL A 131 -53.30 10.98 25.21
N GLY A 132 -54.41 11.28 24.55
CA GLY A 132 -54.50 11.40 23.10
C GLY A 132 -54.64 12.86 22.67
N ILE A 133 -53.80 13.32 21.75
CA ILE A 133 -53.91 14.61 21.06
C ILE A 133 -54.25 14.33 19.60
N GLY A 134 -55.42 14.76 19.12
CA GLY A 134 -55.90 14.42 17.77
C GLY A 134 -56.39 12.97 17.59
N THR A 135 -56.50 12.19 18.67
CA THR A 135 -56.96 10.79 18.65
C THR A 135 -57.81 10.45 19.88
N LEU A 136 -58.73 9.50 19.70
CA LEU A 136 -59.64 8.99 20.74
C LEU A 136 -59.18 7.69 21.38
N SER A 137 -58.32 6.96 20.68
CA SER A 137 -57.92 5.62 21.06
C SER A 137 -56.40 5.52 21.04
N PRO A 138 -55.71 6.30 21.90
CA PRO A 138 -54.26 6.25 21.99
C PRO A 138 -53.82 4.81 22.27
N SER A 139 -52.99 4.26 21.40
CA SER A 139 -52.39 2.92 21.49
C SER A 139 -51.29 2.83 22.55
N VAL A 140 -50.73 3.98 22.91
CA VAL A 140 -49.64 4.17 23.91
C VAL A 140 -50.01 5.26 24.92
N LYS A 141 -49.18 5.47 25.97
CA LYS A 141 -49.48 6.42 27.06
C LYS A 141 -49.68 7.86 26.61
N LEU A 142 -48.90 8.31 25.63
CA LEU A 142 -49.06 9.62 24.99
C LEU A 142 -49.02 9.39 23.48
N GLU A 143 -50.12 9.69 22.78
CA GLU A 143 -50.20 9.60 21.32
C GLU A 143 -50.62 10.96 20.74
N VAL A 144 -49.85 11.43 19.78
CA VAL A 144 -50.15 12.66 19.02
C VAL A 144 -50.38 12.25 17.57
N ASN A 145 -51.63 12.32 17.13
CA ASN A 145 -51.97 12.15 15.71
C ASN A 145 -51.72 13.47 14.97
N GLY A 146 -50.45 13.78 14.73
CA GLY A 146 -49.98 15.05 14.17
C GLY A 146 -48.50 15.30 14.46
N THR A 147 -48.05 16.54 14.29
CA THR A 147 -46.66 16.95 14.58
C THR A 147 -46.54 17.53 15.99
N GLY A 148 -45.57 17.06 16.77
CA GLY A 148 -45.19 17.66 18.05
C GLY A 148 -44.04 18.66 17.86
N ASN A 149 -44.16 19.87 18.41
CA ASN A 149 -43.06 20.83 18.49
C ASN A 149 -42.53 20.88 19.93
N ILE A 150 -41.32 20.34 20.15
CA ILE A 150 -40.68 20.31 21.48
C ILE A 150 -39.48 21.26 21.41
N THR A 151 -39.61 22.44 22.03
CA THR A 151 -38.56 23.47 22.03
C THR A 151 -37.52 23.27 23.13
N GLY A 152 -37.77 22.32 24.05
CA GLY A 152 -36.84 21.88 25.07
C GLY A 152 -36.28 20.49 24.76
N LYS A 153 -35.83 19.79 25.81
CA LYS A 153 -35.33 18.41 25.71
C LYS A 153 -36.49 17.42 25.69
N LEU A 154 -36.43 16.43 24.80
CA LEU A 154 -37.28 15.23 24.86
C LEU A 154 -36.45 14.12 25.49
N TYR A 155 -36.93 13.52 26.59
CA TYR A 155 -36.25 12.39 27.22
C TYR A 155 -36.94 11.08 26.83
N LEU A 156 -36.17 10.10 26.36
CA LEU A 156 -36.58 8.71 26.18
C LEU A 156 -35.71 7.83 27.09
N ASN A 157 -36.33 7.04 27.97
CA ASN A 157 -35.61 6.20 28.95
C ASN A 157 -34.51 6.97 29.74
N ASN A 158 -34.87 8.14 30.29
CA ASN A 158 -33.97 9.04 31.01
C ASN A 158 -32.77 9.59 30.18
N THR A 159 -32.79 9.42 28.87
CA THR A 159 -31.75 9.94 27.95
C THR A 159 -32.31 11.04 27.07
N ASP A 160 -31.57 12.14 26.93
CA ASP A 160 -31.93 13.27 26.09
C ASP A 160 -31.81 12.89 24.60
N VAL A 161 -32.91 13.00 23.86
CA VAL A 161 -32.96 12.77 22.41
C VAL A 161 -32.32 13.98 21.73
N SER A 162 -30.99 13.97 21.64
CA SER A 162 -30.22 15.00 20.94
C SER A 162 -30.57 15.00 19.44
N THR A 163 -30.82 16.19 18.89
CA THR A 163 -31.31 16.46 17.53
C THR A 163 -30.44 15.91 16.39
N TRP A 164 -29.28 15.34 16.69
CA TRP A 164 -28.33 14.78 15.72
C TRP A 164 -28.48 13.26 15.49
N LEU A 165 -29.35 12.58 16.24
CA LEU A 165 -29.70 11.17 16.01
C LEU A 165 -31.12 11.04 15.48
N TYR A 166 -31.33 11.39 14.21
CA TYR A 166 -32.49 10.92 13.46
C TYR A 166 -32.31 9.42 13.18
N ASN A 167 -32.82 8.57 14.08
CA ASN A 167 -33.32 7.20 13.88
C ASN A 167 -33.00 6.27 15.07
N GLU A 168 -33.61 6.52 16.23
CA GLU A 168 -33.66 5.59 17.37
C GLU A 168 -34.68 4.46 17.08
N THR A 169 -34.39 3.60 16.09
CA THR A 169 -34.94 2.24 16.04
C THR A 169 -33.86 1.23 16.46
N ILE A 170 -33.33 1.32 17.69
CA ILE A 170 -32.49 0.27 18.35
C ILE A 170 -31.24 -0.20 17.55
N ALA A 171 -30.96 0.39 16.39
CA ALA A 171 -29.96 -0.01 15.41
C ALA A 171 -29.25 1.23 14.83
N SER A 172 -28.87 2.17 15.72
CA SER A 172 -28.03 3.31 15.34
C SER A 172 -26.70 2.77 14.81
N GLY A 173 -26.54 2.76 13.49
CA GLY A 173 -25.37 2.19 12.83
C GLY A 173 -24.07 2.94 13.12
N TRP A 174 -24.12 4.15 13.69
CA TRP A 174 -22.95 4.99 13.97
C TRP A 174 -23.08 5.81 15.26
N ASN A 175 -22.07 5.70 16.12
CA ASN A 175 -21.87 6.47 17.34
C ASN A 175 -20.79 7.53 17.14
N LYS A 176 -21.02 8.75 17.65
CA LYS A 176 -20.02 9.82 17.72
C LYS A 176 -19.64 10.10 19.17
N SER A 177 -18.36 10.00 19.50
CA SER A 177 -17.81 10.40 20.81
C SER A 177 -16.56 11.25 20.62
N GLY A 178 -16.62 12.52 21.03
CA GLY A 178 -15.60 13.52 20.70
C GLY A 178 -15.34 13.59 19.20
N ASN A 179 -14.09 13.32 18.79
CA ASN A 179 -13.65 13.33 17.39
C ASN A 179 -13.83 11.98 16.66
N ASN A 180 -14.29 10.93 17.36
CA ASN A 180 -14.42 9.58 16.80
C ASN A 180 -15.84 9.33 16.28
N LEU A 181 -15.96 8.76 15.09
CA LEU A 181 -17.19 8.20 14.53
C LEU A 181 -16.95 6.70 14.29
N PHE A 182 -17.78 5.84 14.87
CA PHE A 182 -17.59 4.38 14.86
C PHE A 182 -18.94 3.65 14.86
N PRO A 183 -19.03 2.39 14.44
CA PRO A 183 -20.30 1.68 14.41
C PRO A 183 -20.96 1.52 15.79
N GLY A 184 -22.29 1.39 15.80
CA GLY A 184 -23.10 1.20 17.01
C GLY A 184 -22.63 0.03 17.88
N ASN A 185 -22.38 -1.11 17.23
CA ASN A 185 -21.74 -2.29 17.81
C ASN A 185 -20.34 -2.46 17.19
N LEU A 186 -19.31 -2.65 18.01
CA LEU A 186 -17.92 -2.74 17.54
C LEU A 186 -17.63 -3.99 16.70
N ASN A 187 -18.56 -4.94 16.64
CA ASN A 187 -18.49 -6.10 15.74
C ASN A 187 -19.16 -5.84 14.37
N ASP A 188 -19.83 -4.70 14.20
CA ASP A 188 -20.44 -4.34 12.92
C ASP A 188 -19.35 -4.07 11.88
N LYS A 189 -19.60 -4.54 10.67
CA LYS A 189 -18.74 -4.32 9.50
C LYS A 189 -19.27 -3.17 8.68
N VAL A 190 -18.36 -2.37 8.14
CA VAL A 190 -18.68 -1.21 7.30
C VAL A 190 -18.61 -1.61 5.83
N GLY A 191 -19.74 -1.58 5.14
CA GLY A 191 -19.83 -1.77 3.69
C GLY A 191 -20.13 -0.45 2.97
N ILE A 192 -19.30 -0.06 2.01
CA ILE A 192 -19.56 1.04 1.08
C ILE A 192 -19.86 0.44 -0.29
N GLY A 193 -21.08 0.63 -0.79
CA GLY A 193 -21.56 -0.03 -2.02
C GLY A 193 -21.85 -1.53 -1.87
N MET A 194 -21.75 -2.10 -0.66
CA MET A 194 -21.97 -3.52 -0.37
C MET A 194 -22.82 -3.69 0.91
N SER A 195 -23.85 -4.54 0.88
CA SER A 195 -24.71 -4.82 2.05
C SER A 195 -24.23 -5.98 2.92
N THR A 196 -23.30 -6.81 2.42
CA THR A 196 -22.78 -8.00 3.12
C THR A 196 -21.25 -8.03 3.13
N PRO A 197 -20.57 -7.06 3.76
CA PRO A 197 -19.11 -6.99 3.82
C PRO A 197 -18.52 -8.23 4.52
N THR A 198 -17.47 -8.83 3.92
CA THR A 198 -16.76 -9.99 4.50
C THR A 198 -15.62 -9.55 5.42
N ALA A 199 -15.08 -8.34 5.25
CA ALA A 199 -14.09 -7.71 6.12
C ALA A 199 -14.70 -6.55 6.94
N ASN A 200 -13.99 -6.07 7.96
CA ASN A 200 -14.45 -4.97 8.83
C ASN A 200 -14.75 -3.67 8.07
N LEU A 201 -14.02 -3.41 6.97
CA LEU A 201 -14.33 -2.37 6.00
C LEU A 201 -14.25 -3.00 4.61
N THR A 202 -15.31 -2.90 3.82
CA THR A 202 -15.34 -3.28 2.40
C THR A 202 -15.87 -2.12 1.59
N VAL A 203 -15.15 -1.74 0.52
CA VAL A 203 -15.57 -0.67 -0.41
C VAL A 203 -15.65 -1.27 -1.81
N ILE A 204 -16.82 -1.20 -2.44
CA ILE A 204 -16.96 -1.44 -3.88
C ILE A 204 -16.77 -0.11 -4.60
N GLY A 205 -15.68 0.03 -5.33
CA GLY A 205 -15.30 1.24 -6.07
C GLY A 205 -13.97 1.84 -5.59
N ASP A 206 -13.68 3.06 -6.05
CA ASP A 206 -12.43 3.75 -5.73
C ASP A 206 -12.45 4.35 -4.31
N THR A 207 -11.33 4.25 -3.60
CA THR A 207 -11.13 4.90 -2.29
C THR A 207 -10.09 6.00 -2.42
N SER A 208 -10.48 7.25 -2.22
CA SER A 208 -9.57 8.41 -2.22
C SER A 208 -9.11 8.74 -0.80
N ILE A 209 -7.79 8.68 -0.56
CA ILE A 209 -7.16 9.06 0.70
C ILE A 209 -6.25 10.25 0.43
N SER A 210 -6.63 11.44 0.89
CA SER A 210 -5.98 12.71 0.54
C SER A 210 -4.65 12.97 1.26
N VAL A 211 -4.27 12.11 2.21
CA VAL A 211 -3.03 12.22 2.98
C VAL A 211 -2.31 10.86 2.98
N ASN A 212 -2.32 10.15 4.10
CA ASN A 212 -1.57 8.91 4.27
C ASN A 212 -2.53 7.74 4.51
N LEU A 213 -2.33 6.64 3.78
CA LEU A 213 -2.88 5.33 4.13
C LEU A 213 -1.86 4.61 5.01
N ASN A 214 -2.16 4.46 6.31
CA ASN A 214 -1.33 3.69 7.23
C ASN A 214 -1.88 2.25 7.34
N VAL A 215 -1.08 1.27 6.94
CA VAL A 215 -1.42 -0.16 7.01
C VAL A 215 -0.47 -0.83 8.01
N SER A 216 -0.99 -1.21 9.18
CA SER A 216 -0.16 -1.71 10.29
C SER A 216 0.36 -3.13 10.11
N ASN A 217 -0.19 -3.89 9.16
CA ASN A 217 0.23 -5.25 8.86
C ASN A 217 0.55 -5.38 7.36
N THR A 218 -0.36 -5.96 6.57
CA THR A 218 -0.14 -6.23 5.14
C THR A 218 -1.01 -5.34 4.27
N PHE A 219 -0.39 -4.63 3.31
CA PHE A 219 -1.10 -4.00 2.20
C PHE A 219 -1.10 -4.98 1.02
N ASN A 220 -2.24 -5.60 0.74
CA ASN A 220 -2.40 -6.54 -0.37
C ASN A 220 -3.15 -5.87 -1.54
N VAL A 221 -2.56 -5.91 -2.74
CA VAL A 221 -3.17 -5.42 -3.98
C VAL A 221 -3.35 -6.61 -4.92
N ASN A 222 -4.59 -7.07 -5.10
CA ASN A 222 -4.90 -8.26 -5.91
C ASN A 222 -4.90 -8.00 -7.43
N ASN A 223 -4.76 -6.74 -7.87
CA ASN A 223 -4.63 -6.38 -9.29
C ASN A 223 -3.15 -6.27 -9.68
N THR A 224 -2.85 -6.46 -10.97
CA THR A 224 -1.47 -6.53 -11.52
C THR A 224 -0.62 -5.29 -11.29
N ASN A 225 -1.21 -4.11 -11.05
CA ASN A 225 -0.47 -2.85 -10.95
C ASN A 225 -0.81 -2.08 -9.68
N LEU A 226 0.20 -1.75 -8.88
CA LEU A 226 0.16 -0.70 -7.87
C LEU A 226 0.82 0.56 -8.45
N TYR A 227 0.00 1.55 -8.78
CA TYR A 227 0.49 2.83 -9.30
C TYR A 227 1.01 3.69 -8.16
N TYR A 228 2.34 3.78 -8.03
CA TYR A 228 3.00 4.74 -7.17
C TYR A 228 3.31 6.00 -7.99
N GLY A 229 2.55 7.08 -7.81
CA GLY A 229 2.81 8.36 -8.48
C GLY A 229 1.53 9.17 -8.72
N GLY A 230 1.53 10.42 -8.26
CA GLY A 230 0.46 11.38 -8.56
C GLY A 230 0.71 12.11 -9.87
N ASN A 231 -0.34 12.62 -10.50
CA ASN A 231 -0.26 13.46 -11.70
C ASN A 231 0.62 14.70 -11.41
N GLY A 232 1.86 14.70 -11.90
CA GLY A 232 2.80 15.84 -11.81
C GLY A 232 3.82 15.82 -10.66
N ALA A 233 3.95 14.75 -9.87
CA ALA A 233 5.02 14.63 -8.87
C ALA A 233 5.98 13.49 -9.23
N ASN A 234 7.26 13.82 -9.46
CA ASN A 234 8.33 12.84 -9.56
C ASN A 234 8.31 11.93 -8.32
N LEU A 235 8.37 10.60 -8.50
CA LEU A 235 8.68 9.67 -7.41
C LEU A 235 10.00 10.13 -6.76
N SER A 236 9.95 10.70 -5.56
CA SER A 236 11.18 11.07 -4.88
C SER A 236 11.87 9.83 -4.31
N THR A 237 11.19 8.91 -3.62
CA THR A 237 11.77 7.65 -3.09
C THR A 237 10.68 6.70 -2.57
N ILE A 238 10.76 5.38 -2.84
CA ILE A 238 10.04 4.35 -2.05
C ILE A 238 10.96 3.95 -0.88
N TYR A 239 10.62 4.34 0.35
CA TYR A 239 11.39 3.98 1.55
C TYR A 239 10.89 2.66 2.15
N PHE A 240 11.67 1.59 1.99
CA PHE A 240 11.46 0.34 2.74
C PHE A 240 12.21 0.41 4.09
N ASN A 241 11.69 1.17 5.05
CA ASN A 241 12.26 1.26 6.40
C ASN A 241 11.59 0.24 7.33
N GLY A 242 12.02 -1.02 7.27
CA GLY A 242 11.57 -2.08 8.19
C GLY A 242 12.74 -2.89 8.73
N ARG A 243 12.84 -3.03 10.06
CA ARG A 243 13.62 -4.11 10.68
C ARG A 243 12.84 -5.41 10.48
N ILE A 244 13.10 -6.09 9.38
CA ILE A 244 12.55 -7.42 9.09
C ILE A 244 13.26 -8.41 10.03
N SER A 245 12.61 -8.72 11.15
CA SER A 245 13.17 -9.64 12.14
C SER A 245 13.06 -11.07 11.64
N GLY A 246 14.12 -11.59 11.02
CA GLY A 246 14.40 -13.03 11.00
C GLY A 246 14.47 -13.76 9.66
N VAL A 247 14.27 -13.11 8.50
CA VAL A 247 14.46 -13.78 7.19
C VAL A 247 15.01 -12.80 6.13
N GLN A 248 15.88 -13.35 5.28
CA GLN A 248 16.73 -12.74 4.27
C GLN A 248 16.09 -11.62 3.43
N GLU A 249 16.88 -10.57 3.24
CA GLU A 249 16.63 -9.39 2.41
C GLU A 249 16.11 -9.75 1.00
N SER A 250 14.83 -9.49 0.73
CA SER A 250 14.33 -9.33 -0.65
C SER A 250 12.94 -8.70 -0.74
N ILE A 251 12.84 -7.59 -1.47
CA ILE A 251 11.66 -7.21 -2.24
C ILE A 251 11.54 -8.23 -3.37
N ILE A 252 10.56 -9.14 -3.28
CA ILE A 252 10.36 -10.18 -4.31
C ILE A 252 9.45 -9.59 -5.38
N TRP A 253 10.00 -9.30 -6.56
CA TRP A 253 9.25 -9.14 -7.80
C TRP A 253 9.38 -10.46 -8.57
N ASP A 254 8.41 -11.37 -8.39
CA ASP A 254 8.29 -12.54 -9.26
C ASP A 254 7.64 -12.06 -10.57
N ASP A 255 8.46 -11.75 -11.56
CA ASP A 255 8.02 -11.83 -12.95
C ASP A 255 8.68 -13.02 -13.63
N ASP A 256 7.88 -13.82 -14.35
CA ASP A 256 8.40 -14.91 -15.18
C ASP A 256 9.16 -14.39 -16.42
N LEU A 257 9.37 -13.06 -16.54
CA LEU A 257 9.86 -12.39 -17.75
C LEU A 257 11.14 -11.54 -17.59
N GLY A 258 11.80 -11.55 -16.42
CA GLY A 258 13.14 -11.00 -16.26
C GLY A 258 13.15 -9.50 -15.93
N SER A 259 12.91 -9.20 -14.66
CA SER A 259 12.98 -7.85 -14.08
C SER A 259 14.41 -7.29 -13.89
N ASN A 260 14.52 -5.97 -13.93
CA ASN A 260 15.75 -5.15 -13.89
C ASN A 260 16.38 -4.93 -12.49
N PHE A 261 15.96 -5.66 -11.45
CA PHE A 261 16.54 -5.55 -10.11
C PHE A 261 16.44 -6.89 -9.39
N ILE A 262 17.59 -7.55 -9.18
CA ILE A 262 17.66 -8.95 -8.70
C ILE A 262 17.34 -9.02 -7.20
N MET A 263 16.37 -9.86 -6.83
CA MET A 263 16.21 -10.40 -5.48
C MET A 263 15.79 -11.87 -5.59
N ARG A 264 16.46 -12.75 -4.82
CA ARG A 264 16.56 -14.22 -4.97
C ARG A 264 15.29 -14.93 -5.49
N ARG A 265 15.48 -15.79 -6.50
CA ARG A 265 14.46 -16.74 -7.00
C ARG A 265 14.37 -17.97 -6.07
N THR A 266 13.16 -18.32 -5.65
CA THR A 266 12.87 -19.56 -4.91
C THR A 266 11.86 -20.37 -5.72
N ASN A 267 12.28 -21.52 -6.27
CA ASN A 267 11.46 -22.73 -6.57
C ASN A 267 11.84 -23.49 -7.86
N LYS A 268 12.79 -23.03 -8.68
CA LYS A 268 13.35 -23.82 -9.80
C LYS A 268 14.85 -23.57 -9.95
N PRO A 269 15.68 -24.59 -10.27
CA PRO A 269 17.08 -24.36 -10.61
C PRO A 269 17.21 -23.43 -11.83
N THR A 270 18.15 -22.49 -11.76
CA THR A 270 18.46 -21.58 -12.88
C THR A 270 18.94 -22.37 -14.10
N THR A 271 18.41 -22.10 -15.29
CA THR A 271 18.82 -22.78 -16.54
C THR A 271 19.96 -22.03 -17.24
N ALA A 272 20.69 -22.68 -18.14
CA ALA A 272 21.76 -22.06 -18.93
C ALA A 272 21.28 -20.86 -19.75
N GLY A 273 22.11 -19.81 -19.84
CA GLY A 273 21.82 -18.56 -20.58
C GLY A 273 20.80 -17.65 -19.90
N GLN A 274 20.36 -17.98 -18.68
CA GLN A 274 19.37 -17.20 -17.97
C GLN A 274 19.98 -15.93 -17.38
N ARG A 275 19.28 -14.79 -17.54
CA ARG A 275 19.69 -13.53 -16.95
C ARG A 275 19.46 -13.54 -15.44
N LEU A 276 20.56 -13.43 -14.70
CA LEU A 276 20.60 -13.30 -13.25
C LEU A 276 20.34 -11.84 -12.85
N GLY A 277 20.86 -10.87 -13.62
CA GLY A 277 20.56 -9.45 -13.46
C GLY A 277 21.07 -8.55 -14.57
N LEU A 278 20.58 -7.31 -14.57
CA LEU A 278 20.84 -6.28 -15.58
C LEU A 278 21.00 -4.91 -14.93
N PHE A 279 22.10 -4.21 -15.21
CA PHE A 279 22.18 -2.77 -14.99
C PHE A 279 22.46 -2.10 -16.32
N GLY A 280 21.63 -1.15 -16.74
CA GLY A 280 21.79 -0.51 -18.03
C GLY A 280 21.30 0.92 -18.04
N ALA A 281 21.75 1.65 -19.06
CA ALA A 281 21.30 3.00 -19.35
C ALA A 281 20.77 3.08 -20.78
N GLY A 282 19.71 3.84 -20.96
CA GLY A 282 19.09 4.11 -22.25
C GLY A 282 18.80 5.59 -22.44
N GLY A 283 18.56 5.97 -23.69
CA GLY A 283 18.24 7.33 -24.08
C GLY A 283 17.16 7.36 -25.16
N PHE A 284 16.51 8.52 -25.30
CA PHE A 284 15.62 8.78 -26.42
C PHE A 284 16.44 9.19 -27.64
N ASP A 285 16.30 8.46 -28.75
CA ASP A 285 17.07 8.70 -29.97
C ASP A 285 16.41 9.70 -30.94
N GLY A 286 15.27 10.28 -30.55
CA GLY A 286 14.44 11.13 -31.39
C GLY A 286 13.18 10.45 -31.93
N ASN A 287 13.07 9.12 -31.81
CA ASN A 287 11.91 8.33 -32.21
C ASN A 287 11.45 7.39 -31.08
N ILE A 288 12.37 6.64 -30.49
CA ILE A 288 12.10 5.66 -29.43
C ILE A 288 13.11 5.76 -28.29
N SER A 289 12.69 5.36 -27.09
CA SER A 289 13.61 5.18 -25.96
C SER A 289 14.27 3.80 -26.10
N THR A 290 15.59 3.76 -26.27
CA THR A 290 16.35 2.52 -26.43
C THR A 290 17.46 2.42 -25.39
N SER A 291 17.82 1.19 -25.03
CA SER A 291 18.94 0.92 -24.14
C SER A 291 20.24 0.79 -24.94
N SER A 292 21.30 1.46 -24.50
CA SER A 292 22.53 1.58 -25.28
C SER A 292 23.75 0.91 -24.62
N VAL A 293 23.69 0.68 -23.30
CA VAL A 293 24.77 0.06 -22.52
C VAL A 293 24.19 -0.82 -21.41
N PHE A 294 24.80 -2.00 -21.21
CA PHE A 294 24.40 -2.94 -20.17
C PHE A 294 25.58 -3.60 -19.45
N PHE A 295 25.37 -3.93 -18.19
CA PHE A 295 26.09 -4.94 -17.41
C PHE A 295 25.12 -6.10 -17.18
N ASN A 296 25.33 -7.24 -17.84
CA ASN A 296 24.52 -8.44 -17.67
C ASN A 296 25.24 -9.45 -16.78
N PHE A 297 24.49 -10.03 -15.84
CA PHE A 297 24.89 -11.23 -15.11
C PHE A 297 24.06 -12.37 -15.68
N LEU A 298 24.70 -13.44 -16.14
CA LEU A 298 24.05 -14.58 -16.79
C LEU A 298 24.50 -15.88 -16.11
N SER A 299 23.66 -16.90 -16.10
CA SER A 299 24.10 -18.27 -15.83
C SER A 299 24.77 -18.83 -17.08
N SER A 300 26.02 -19.28 -16.97
CA SER A 300 26.72 -19.88 -18.11
C SER A 300 26.34 -21.34 -18.34
N ASP A 301 25.74 -22.00 -17.34
CA ASP A 301 25.17 -23.36 -17.42
C ASP A 301 24.01 -23.53 -16.43
N ASN A 302 23.34 -24.68 -16.45
CA ASN A 302 22.30 -25.06 -15.49
C ASN A 302 22.87 -25.13 -14.06
N TRP A 303 22.24 -24.41 -13.13
CA TRP A 303 22.59 -24.45 -11.72
C TRP A 303 22.04 -25.72 -11.05
N ASN A 304 22.79 -26.25 -10.11
CA ASN A 304 22.37 -27.34 -9.23
C ASN A 304 22.89 -27.09 -7.80
N THR A 305 22.59 -27.97 -6.85
CA THR A 305 22.95 -27.79 -5.44
C THR A 305 24.45 -27.66 -5.15
N THR A 306 25.31 -27.99 -6.12
CA THR A 306 26.78 -27.96 -6.00
C THR A 306 27.49 -27.08 -7.01
N SER A 307 26.79 -26.54 -8.01
CA SER A 307 27.39 -25.79 -9.12
C SER A 307 26.49 -24.64 -9.55
N HIS A 308 27.04 -23.43 -9.58
CA HIS A 308 26.33 -22.19 -9.92
C HIS A 308 27.15 -21.34 -10.90
N PRO A 309 27.53 -21.88 -12.08
CA PRO A 309 28.42 -21.19 -13.00
C PRO A 309 27.72 -19.96 -13.57
N SER A 310 28.43 -18.83 -13.54
CA SER A 310 27.90 -17.51 -13.86
C SER A 310 28.92 -16.73 -14.68
N GLU A 311 28.44 -15.85 -15.55
CA GLU A 311 29.27 -14.94 -16.33
C GLU A 311 28.77 -13.49 -16.22
N LEU A 312 29.68 -12.55 -16.43
CA LEU A 312 29.41 -11.11 -16.48
C LEU A 312 29.76 -10.59 -17.87
N THR A 313 28.82 -9.93 -18.55
CA THR A 313 29.08 -9.25 -19.82
C THR A 313 28.80 -7.76 -19.73
N ILE A 314 29.69 -6.96 -20.29
CA ILE A 314 29.52 -5.53 -20.51
C ILE A 314 29.22 -5.34 -21.98
N GLN A 315 28.01 -4.88 -22.27
CA GLN A 315 27.53 -4.62 -23.62
C GLN A 315 27.52 -3.13 -23.90
N VAL A 316 27.99 -2.76 -25.08
CA VAL A 316 28.00 -1.37 -25.55
C VAL A 316 27.45 -1.30 -26.97
N THR A 317 26.93 -0.14 -27.34
CA THR A 317 26.50 0.16 -28.71
C THR A 317 27.58 0.97 -29.41
N GLY A 318 28.02 0.52 -30.58
CA GLY A 318 28.99 1.25 -31.40
C GLY A 318 28.40 2.53 -32.01
N ASN A 319 29.26 3.46 -32.43
CA ASN A 319 28.82 4.67 -33.11
C ASN A 319 28.04 4.32 -34.40
N ASN A 320 26.96 5.05 -34.68
CA ASN A 320 26.03 4.79 -35.80
C ASN A 320 25.39 3.37 -35.80
N SER A 321 25.28 2.73 -34.63
CA SER A 321 24.58 1.45 -34.45
C SER A 321 23.43 1.60 -33.45
N ILE A 322 22.45 0.73 -33.56
CA ILE A 322 21.40 0.51 -32.54
C ILE A 322 21.50 -0.89 -31.91
N SER A 323 22.45 -1.71 -32.36
CA SER A 323 22.71 -3.05 -31.84
C SER A 323 23.87 -3.03 -30.85
N THR A 324 23.65 -3.64 -29.69
CA THR A 324 24.69 -3.84 -28.69
C THR A 324 25.59 -5.02 -29.04
N THR A 325 26.84 -4.95 -28.60
CA THR A 325 27.84 -6.02 -28.71
C THR A 325 28.54 -6.21 -27.38
N ASN A 326 28.96 -7.42 -27.02
CA ASN A 326 29.76 -7.63 -25.82
C ASN A 326 31.15 -6.98 -26.02
N ALA A 327 31.45 -5.96 -25.22
CA ALA A 327 32.75 -5.32 -25.20
C ALA A 327 33.73 -6.06 -24.27
N ILE A 328 33.24 -6.50 -23.11
CA ILE A 328 34.00 -7.25 -22.10
C ILE A 328 33.14 -8.39 -21.59
N GLN A 329 33.74 -9.57 -21.42
CA GLN A 329 33.08 -10.72 -20.80
C GLN A 329 34.01 -11.41 -19.83
N ILE A 330 33.52 -11.70 -18.62
CA ILE A 330 34.17 -12.56 -17.63
C ILE A 330 33.39 -13.87 -17.59
N GLY A 331 33.99 -14.95 -18.07
CA GLY A 331 33.39 -16.27 -18.10
C GLY A 331 33.36 -16.93 -16.72
N SER A 332 32.62 -18.02 -16.56
CA SER A 332 32.50 -18.75 -15.28
C SER A 332 33.78 -19.43 -14.80
N ASN A 333 34.80 -19.51 -15.65
CA ASN A 333 36.15 -19.92 -15.30
C ASN A 333 37.01 -18.77 -14.73
N GLY A 334 36.46 -17.57 -14.60
CA GLY A 334 37.14 -16.37 -14.12
C GLY A 334 38.01 -15.67 -15.18
N HIS A 335 38.00 -16.15 -16.41
CA HIS A 335 38.80 -15.58 -17.49
C HIS A 335 38.09 -14.39 -18.14
N THR A 336 38.85 -13.38 -18.55
CA THR A 336 38.30 -12.16 -19.18
C THR A 336 38.56 -12.17 -20.68
N SER A 337 37.58 -11.71 -21.46
CA SER A 337 37.73 -11.43 -22.88
C SER A 337 37.30 -10.00 -23.20
N ILE A 338 37.94 -9.40 -24.21
CA ILE A 338 37.68 -8.04 -24.67
C ILE A 338 37.50 -8.08 -26.20
N GLY A 339 36.41 -7.51 -26.72
CA GLY A 339 36.23 -7.26 -28.16
C GLY A 339 35.49 -8.33 -28.97
N GLY A 340 34.71 -9.21 -28.33
CA GLY A 340 33.81 -10.14 -29.03
C GLY A 340 33.17 -11.17 -28.11
N ASP A 341 32.19 -11.91 -28.64
CA ASP A 341 31.47 -12.96 -27.93
C ASP A 341 32.30 -14.24 -27.88
N VAL A 342 32.72 -14.67 -26.69
CA VAL A 342 33.33 -15.99 -26.48
C VAL A 342 32.66 -16.67 -25.30
N SER A 343 31.89 -17.73 -25.59
CA SER A 343 31.14 -18.49 -24.60
C SER A 343 31.99 -19.01 -23.42
N THR A 344 33.30 -19.18 -23.63
CA THR A 344 34.29 -19.46 -22.56
C THR A 344 35.68 -18.99 -22.99
N PRO A 345 36.25 -17.90 -22.42
CA PRO A 345 37.60 -17.48 -22.77
C PRO A 345 38.62 -18.55 -22.34
N SER A 346 39.44 -19.05 -23.27
CA SER A 346 40.42 -20.12 -22.99
C SER A 346 41.67 -19.65 -22.25
N TYR A 347 41.92 -18.33 -22.22
CA TYR A 347 43.06 -17.69 -21.58
C TYR A 347 42.60 -16.67 -20.54
N TRP A 348 43.41 -16.39 -19.50
CA TRP A 348 43.09 -15.39 -18.46
C TRP A 348 42.68 -14.03 -19.02
N LEU A 349 43.28 -13.61 -20.14
CA LEU A 349 42.87 -12.46 -20.93
C LEU A 349 42.88 -12.82 -22.43
N SER A 350 41.73 -12.72 -23.09
CA SER A 350 41.58 -12.90 -24.53
C SER A 350 41.12 -11.62 -25.20
N VAL A 351 42.00 -10.92 -25.91
CA VAL A 351 41.63 -9.75 -26.72
C VAL A 351 41.32 -10.20 -28.14
N ILE A 352 40.04 -10.15 -28.50
CA ILE A 352 39.53 -10.59 -29.81
C ILE A 352 39.30 -9.35 -30.65
N ARG A 353 39.93 -9.27 -31.83
CA ARG A 353 39.62 -8.28 -32.86
C ARG A 353 39.63 -8.94 -34.23
N SER A 354 38.79 -8.44 -35.15
CA SER A 354 38.64 -8.96 -36.52
C SER A 354 39.72 -8.45 -37.51
N THR A 355 40.62 -7.55 -37.10
CA THR A 355 41.67 -7.02 -38.00
C THR A 355 43.03 -6.91 -37.29
N ASN A 356 44.07 -7.38 -37.99
CA ASN A 356 45.41 -7.80 -37.53
C ASN A 356 46.36 -6.73 -36.95
N ALA A 357 45.89 -5.81 -36.10
CA ALA A 357 46.80 -4.91 -35.39
C ALA A 357 46.36 -4.74 -33.93
N MET A 358 46.98 -5.52 -33.05
CA MET A 358 47.03 -5.20 -31.62
C MET A 358 48.22 -4.26 -31.43
N ASN A 359 47.95 -2.97 -31.21
CA ASN A 359 48.98 -2.00 -30.88
C ASN A 359 49.36 -2.23 -29.40
N VAL A 360 50.29 -3.17 -29.15
CA VAL A 360 50.72 -3.57 -27.80
C VAL A 360 51.80 -2.62 -27.27
N SER A 361 51.59 -1.30 -27.35
CA SER A 361 52.53 -0.35 -26.76
C SER A 361 52.49 -0.36 -25.22
N ASP A 362 51.35 -0.73 -24.62
CA ASP A 362 51.11 -0.51 -23.17
C ASP A 362 50.44 -1.67 -22.40
N VAL A 363 50.23 -2.86 -23.00
CA VAL A 363 49.30 -3.87 -22.44
C VAL A 363 49.96 -5.09 -21.76
N LEU A 364 51.30 -5.20 -21.71
CA LEU A 364 51.93 -6.39 -21.10
C LEU A 364 52.22 -6.22 -19.60
N TYR A 365 51.22 -6.52 -18.75
CA TYR A 365 51.37 -6.74 -17.30
C TYR A 365 50.51 -7.91 -16.84
N VAL A 366 51.09 -8.95 -16.22
CA VAL A 366 50.37 -10.06 -15.56
C VAL A 366 51.06 -10.43 -14.24
N ASP A 367 50.27 -10.43 -13.18
CA ASP A 367 50.59 -10.68 -11.78
C ASP A 367 50.36 -12.15 -11.38
N GLY A 368 51.33 -12.73 -10.67
CA GLY A 368 51.13 -13.50 -9.44
C GLY A 368 50.24 -14.75 -9.42
N SER A 369 50.52 -15.79 -10.21
CA SER A 369 50.47 -17.17 -9.67
C SER A 369 51.28 -18.14 -10.53
N SER A 370 51.82 -19.16 -9.87
CA SER A 370 53.05 -19.89 -10.15
C SER A 370 53.20 -20.67 -11.46
N THR A 371 52.32 -20.53 -12.45
CA THR A 371 52.43 -21.28 -13.71
C THR A 371 51.65 -20.60 -14.84
N SER A 372 52.28 -19.68 -15.58
CA SER A 372 52.07 -19.36 -17.02
C SER A 372 52.71 -17.99 -17.31
N GLY A 373 53.83 -17.96 -18.03
CA GLY A 373 54.68 -16.77 -18.17
C GLY A 373 54.40 -15.88 -19.38
N VAL A 374 54.83 -14.61 -19.29
CA VAL A 374 55.58 -13.79 -20.29
C VAL A 374 56.34 -12.70 -19.51
N GLY A 375 57.61 -12.41 -19.80
CA GLY A 375 58.33 -11.31 -19.11
C GLY A 375 59.44 -10.68 -19.93
N ILE A 376 59.81 -9.41 -19.62
CA ILE A 376 61.14 -8.81 -19.89
C ILE A 376 61.48 -7.70 -18.85
N GLY A 377 62.43 -7.96 -17.92
CA GLY A 377 63.09 -6.90 -17.10
C GLY A 377 63.44 -7.26 -15.64
N ARG A 378 64.66 -6.90 -15.18
CA ARG A 378 65.43 -7.40 -14.01
C ARG A 378 64.65 -7.84 -12.75
N GLY A 379 64.60 -9.15 -12.57
CA GLY A 379 64.19 -9.83 -11.33
C GLY A 379 64.06 -11.35 -11.44
N ALA A 380 64.35 -11.95 -12.62
CA ALA A 380 64.15 -13.36 -12.87
C ALA A 380 65.35 -14.20 -12.41
N SER A 381 65.21 -14.86 -11.26
CA SER A 381 66.03 -16.01 -10.90
C SER A 381 65.60 -17.21 -11.74
N SER A 382 66.46 -17.59 -12.70
CA SER A 382 66.54 -18.90 -13.38
C SER A 382 65.22 -19.54 -13.87
N ILE A 383 64.89 -19.36 -15.15
CA ILE A 383 63.92 -20.22 -15.86
C ILE A 383 64.70 -21.08 -16.85
N SER A 384 64.71 -22.40 -16.61
CA SER A 384 65.25 -23.40 -17.52
C SER A 384 64.25 -23.65 -18.66
N GLY A 385 64.55 -23.17 -19.88
CA GLY A 385 63.91 -23.65 -21.11
C GLY A 385 62.84 -22.77 -21.80
N GLY A 386 62.62 -21.52 -21.38
CA GLY A 386 61.69 -20.62 -22.08
C GLY A 386 62.31 -20.02 -23.37
N VAL A 387 61.73 -20.29 -24.55
CA VAL A 387 62.17 -19.71 -25.84
C VAL A 387 61.28 -18.50 -26.20
N LEU A 388 61.90 -17.34 -26.46
CA LEU A 388 61.23 -16.18 -27.06
C LEU A 388 61.48 -16.19 -28.58
N ASN A 389 60.44 -16.47 -29.37
CA ASN A 389 60.50 -16.38 -30.83
C ASN A 389 60.10 -14.97 -31.28
N VAL A 390 61.05 -14.17 -31.79
CA VAL A 390 60.77 -12.87 -32.42
C VAL A 390 60.86 -13.01 -33.94
N TYR A 391 59.75 -12.79 -34.62
CA TYR A 391 59.71 -12.73 -36.09
C TYR A 391 59.95 -11.28 -36.53
N GLY A 392 61.21 -10.89 -36.73
CA GLY A 392 61.59 -9.55 -37.19
C GLY A 392 62.87 -9.02 -36.55
N ASN A 393 63.15 -7.73 -36.77
CA ASN A 393 64.30 -7.06 -36.17
C ASN A 393 64.06 -6.84 -34.67
N VAL A 394 65.05 -7.20 -33.85
CA VAL A 394 65.08 -6.83 -32.43
C VAL A 394 65.98 -5.60 -32.30
N ASN A 395 65.38 -4.42 -32.06
CA ASN A 395 66.15 -3.21 -31.80
C ASN A 395 66.45 -3.09 -30.30
N ILE A 396 67.73 -3.17 -29.93
CA ILE A 396 68.15 -3.15 -28.53
C ILE A 396 68.96 -1.89 -28.30
N THR A 397 68.34 -0.92 -27.63
CA THR A 397 68.90 0.42 -27.42
C THR A 397 69.74 0.55 -26.16
N LYS A 398 69.87 -0.53 -25.37
CA LYS A 398 70.63 -0.63 -24.11
C LYS A 398 71.34 -1.99 -24.00
N ASN A 399 71.87 -2.32 -22.82
CA ASN A 399 72.66 -3.55 -22.62
C ASN A 399 71.80 -4.82 -22.73
N ILE A 400 72.38 -5.85 -23.35
CA ILE A 400 71.91 -7.24 -23.28
C ILE A 400 72.75 -7.94 -22.21
N THR A 401 72.11 -8.50 -21.19
CA THR A 401 72.76 -9.43 -20.25
C THR A 401 72.24 -10.84 -20.56
N VAL A 402 73.10 -11.69 -21.08
CA VAL A 402 72.80 -13.10 -21.37
C VAL A 402 73.91 -13.98 -20.79
N ASP A 403 73.54 -15.14 -20.24
CA ASP A 403 74.50 -16.17 -19.78
C ASP A 403 75.19 -16.87 -20.97
N GLY A 404 74.65 -16.70 -22.18
CA GLY A 404 75.27 -17.08 -23.44
C GLY A 404 74.58 -16.39 -24.63
N PHE A 405 75.36 -15.80 -25.54
CA PHE A 405 74.86 -15.22 -26.78
C PHE A 405 75.16 -16.16 -27.94
N PHE A 406 74.14 -16.88 -28.41
CA PHE A 406 74.25 -17.75 -29.58
C PHE A 406 73.52 -17.13 -30.77
N VAL A 407 74.28 -16.73 -31.79
CA VAL A 407 73.70 -16.34 -33.08
C VAL A 407 73.51 -17.60 -33.92
N TYR A 408 72.32 -18.20 -33.84
CA TYR A 408 71.93 -19.32 -34.70
C TYR A 408 70.97 -18.80 -35.77
N ASN A 409 71.43 -18.66 -37.01
CA ASN A 409 70.59 -18.29 -38.14
C ASN A 409 70.38 -19.53 -39.04
N LYS A 410 69.13 -19.99 -39.17
CA LYS A 410 68.75 -21.16 -39.97
C LYS A 410 68.33 -20.79 -41.41
N SER A 411 68.48 -19.53 -41.82
CA SER A 411 68.20 -19.14 -43.22
C SER A 411 69.37 -19.50 -44.14
N ALA A 412 69.06 -19.82 -45.40
CA ALA A 412 69.96 -20.46 -46.37
C ALA A 412 71.20 -19.63 -46.80
N ASP A 413 71.34 -18.39 -46.34
CA ASP A 413 72.55 -17.59 -46.50
C ASP A 413 73.33 -17.56 -45.18
N THR A 414 74.05 -18.66 -44.96
CA THR A 414 75.16 -18.93 -44.03
C THR A 414 75.25 -18.10 -42.75
N GLY A 415 75.34 -18.80 -41.61
CA GLY A 415 75.84 -18.25 -40.33
C GLY A 415 77.22 -17.59 -40.46
N LEU A 416 77.89 -17.34 -39.32
CA LEU A 416 79.20 -16.68 -39.25
C LEU A 416 80.07 -16.93 -40.50
N ASP A 417 80.50 -15.85 -41.15
CA ASP A 417 81.29 -15.92 -42.37
C ASP A 417 82.48 -16.84 -42.15
N SER A 418 82.63 -17.88 -42.97
CA SER A 418 83.67 -18.88 -42.75
C SER A 418 84.24 -19.40 -44.05
N CYS A 419 85.48 -19.89 -43.99
CA CYS A 419 86.10 -20.58 -45.10
C CYS A 419 87.36 -21.36 -44.70
N THR A 420 87.77 -22.28 -45.57
CA THR A 420 89.03 -23.02 -45.45
C THR A 420 90.14 -22.27 -46.16
N LEU A 421 91.27 -22.09 -45.48
CA LEU A 421 92.47 -21.51 -46.09
C LEU A 421 93.01 -22.45 -47.19
N VAL A 422 93.50 -21.89 -48.27
CA VAL A 422 94.21 -22.60 -49.33
C VAL A 422 95.53 -21.86 -49.56
N ALA A 423 96.64 -22.54 -49.31
CA ALA A 423 97.97 -21.93 -49.29
C ALA A 423 98.03 -20.67 -48.40
N GLY A 424 97.44 -20.75 -47.21
CA GLY A 424 97.44 -19.68 -46.23
C GLY A 424 96.51 -18.51 -46.53
N ALA A 425 95.60 -18.61 -47.51
CA ALA A 425 94.67 -17.52 -47.82
C ALA A 425 93.27 -18.02 -48.16
N CYS A 426 92.26 -17.17 -47.93
CA CYS A 426 90.90 -17.42 -48.40
C CYS A 426 90.14 -16.09 -48.60
N THR A 427 89.30 -16.02 -49.64
CA THR A 427 88.40 -14.89 -49.88
C THR A 427 86.96 -15.29 -49.62
N ILE A 428 86.24 -14.51 -48.81
CA ILE A 428 84.82 -14.69 -48.50
C ILE A 428 84.03 -13.60 -49.23
N SER A 429 83.04 -14.02 -50.02
CA SER A 429 82.07 -13.11 -50.64
C SER A 429 80.96 -12.76 -49.64
N ASN A 430 80.92 -11.49 -49.20
CA ASN A 430 79.84 -10.98 -48.37
C ASN A 430 79.53 -9.52 -48.72
N LYS A 431 78.31 -9.29 -49.24
CA LYS A 431 77.84 -7.97 -49.64
C LYS A 431 77.59 -7.01 -48.47
N ARG A 432 77.56 -7.52 -47.23
CA ARG A 432 77.36 -6.73 -46.00
C ARG A 432 78.64 -6.03 -45.53
N VAL A 433 79.80 -6.42 -46.04
CA VAL A 433 81.08 -5.82 -45.66
C VAL A 433 81.18 -4.41 -46.23
N THR A 434 81.40 -3.42 -45.38
CA THR A 434 81.64 -2.02 -45.74
C THR A 434 83.13 -1.67 -45.58
N ALA A 435 83.52 -0.45 -45.96
CA ALA A 435 84.86 0.05 -45.65
C ALA A 435 85.15 0.16 -44.14
N LYS A 436 84.12 0.18 -43.28
CA LYS A 436 84.23 0.38 -41.82
C LYS A 436 84.00 -0.89 -41.00
N THR A 437 83.46 -1.96 -41.58
CA THR A 437 83.20 -3.22 -40.85
C THR A 437 84.43 -3.68 -40.06
N VAL A 438 84.27 -4.00 -38.79
CA VAL A 438 85.28 -4.69 -37.99
C VAL A 438 85.07 -6.18 -38.18
N ILE A 439 86.09 -6.88 -38.64
CA ILE A 439 86.02 -8.31 -38.92
C ILE A 439 86.99 -9.01 -37.97
N ILE A 440 86.46 -9.88 -37.11
CA ILE A 440 87.25 -10.67 -36.17
C ILE A 440 87.17 -12.12 -36.63
N CYS A 441 88.32 -12.70 -36.96
CA CYS A 441 88.43 -14.06 -37.47
C CYS A 441 89.27 -14.91 -36.53
N THR A 442 88.89 -16.17 -36.37
CA THR A 442 89.65 -17.14 -35.59
C THR A 442 89.68 -18.49 -36.30
N GLU A 443 90.83 -19.16 -36.23
CA GLU A 443 90.95 -20.55 -36.64
C GLU A 443 90.12 -21.41 -35.70
N GLN A 444 89.24 -22.21 -36.29
CA GLN A 444 88.31 -23.07 -35.57
C GLN A 444 88.80 -24.52 -35.57
N ASN A 445 89.41 -24.96 -36.68
CA ASN A 445 90.05 -26.27 -36.82
C ASN A 445 91.35 -26.13 -37.60
N LEU A 446 92.46 -26.58 -37.01
CA LEU A 446 93.77 -26.53 -37.65
C LEU A 446 93.82 -27.52 -38.82
N GLY A 447 94.36 -27.07 -39.95
CA GLY A 447 94.60 -27.93 -41.11
C GLY A 447 96.00 -28.55 -41.06
N THR A 448 96.82 -28.12 -42.01
CA THR A 448 98.23 -28.53 -42.22
C THR A 448 99.22 -27.95 -41.21
N VAL A 449 98.80 -27.01 -40.38
CA VAL A 449 99.62 -26.41 -39.33
C VAL A 449 99.39 -27.12 -38.00
N THR A 450 100.45 -27.31 -37.21
CA THR A 450 100.37 -28.02 -35.92
C THR A 450 100.12 -27.10 -34.74
N LEU A 451 100.26 -25.79 -34.92
CA LEU A 451 99.99 -24.75 -33.95
C LEU A 451 99.16 -23.64 -34.61
N PRO A 452 98.23 -22.99 -33.87
CA PRO A 452 97.44 -21.89 -34.40
C PRO A 452 98.31 -20.79 -34.99
N GLN A 453 97.94 -20.32 -36.17
CA GLN A 453 98.66 -19.27 -36.87
C GLN A 453 97.92 -17.93 -36.72
N GLY A 454 98.66 -16.84 -36.89
CA GLY A 454 98.05 -15.52 -36.92
C GLY A 454 97.22 -15.37 -38.20
N VAL A 455 95.90 -15.27 -38.07
CA VAL A 455 95.01 -14.96 -39.20
C VAL A 455 94.57 -13.51 -39.18
N GLY A 456 94.59 -12.86 -40.33
CA GLY A 456 94.20 -11.46 -40.48
C GLY A 456 93.53 -11.16 -41.81
N VAL A 457 92.65 -10.16 -41.81
CA VAL A 457 92.06 -9.65 -43.06
C VAL A 457 93.10 -8.76 -43.75
N THR A 458 93.48 -9.14 -44.97
CA THR A 458 94.56 -8.46 -45.73
C THR A 458 94.04 -7.68 -46.94
N ALA A 459 92.81 -7.95 -47.39
CA ALA A 459 92.16 -7.17 -48.44
C ALA A 459 90.66 -7.10 -48.20
N ARG A 460 90.04 -6.00 -48.64
CA ARG A 460 88.60 -5.77 -48.54
C ARG A 460 88.09 -5.00 -49.74
N THR A 461 86.93 -5.41 -50.25
CA THR A 461 86.16 -4.69 -51.25
C THR A 461 84.74 -4.50 -50.70
N ALA A 462 84.40 -3.26 -50.35
CA ALA A 462 83.09 -2.92 -49.78
C ALA A 462 81.96 -3.35 -50.73
N GLY A 463 80.89 -3.90 -50.17
CA GLY A 463 79.73 -4.41 -50.90
C GLY A 463 79.96 -5.74 -51.62
N SER A 464 81.13 -6.38 -51.46
CA SER A 464 81.47 -7.57 -52.23
C SER A 464 82.17 -8.67 -51.44
N GLN A 465 83.37 -8.43 -50.90
CA GLN A 465 84.22 -9.50 -50.36
C GLN A 465 85.35 -9.00 -49.46
N TYR A 466 85.99 -9.93 -48.73
CA TYR A 466 87.24 -9.69 -48.03
C TYR A 466 88.12 -10.95 -48.04
N THR A 467 89.43 -10.77 -47.87
CA THR A 467 90.42 -11.85 -47.91
C THR A 467 91.13 -11.98 -46.58
N ILE A 468 91.17 -13.19 -46.06
CA ILE A 468 91.89 -13.62 -44.87
C ILE A 468 93.21 -14.24 -45.31
N LYS A 469 94.30 -13.94 -44.60
CA LYS A 469 95.58 -14.64 -44.73
C LYS A 469 96.06 -15.13 -43.37
N SER A 470 96.65 -16.31 -43.35
CA SER A 470 97.44 -16.87 -42.26
C SER A 470 98.90 -16.43 -42.41
N SER A 471 99.62 -16.37 -41.29
CA SER A 471 101.07 -16.18 -41.25
C SER A 471 101.84 -17.35 -41.88
N SER A 472 101.20 -18.51 -42.08
CA SER A 472 101.78 -19.65 -42.79
C SER A 472 101.17 -19.81 -44.18
N ALA A 473 102.02 -19.80 -45.21
CA ALA A 473 101.61 -20.02 -46.59
C ALA A 473 101.20 -21.48 -46.88
N THR A 474 101.42 -22.42 -45.94
CA THR A 474 100.96 -23.80 -46.09
C THR A 474 99.65 -24.06 -45.38
N ASP A 475 99.10 -23.07 -44.66
CA ASP A 475 97.95 -23.25 -43.79
C ASP A 475 96.66 -23.56 -44.56
N THR A 476 95.92 -24.52 -44.05
CA THR A 476 94.63 -24.99 -44.58
C THR A 476 93.54 -25.04 -43.51
N SER A 477 93.74 -24.33 -42.41
CA SER A 477 92.79 -24.26 -41.30
C SER A 477 91.44 -23.70 -41.72
N TRP A 478 90.37 -24.17 -41.07
CA TRP A 478 89.03 -23.62 -41.23
C TRP A 478 88.87 -22.41 -40.30
N VAL A 479 88.53 -21.27 -40.87
CA VAL A 479 88.42 -19.98 -40.18
C VAL A 479 86.96 -19.54 -40.17
N ALA A 480 86.49 -19.05 -39.02
CA ALA A 480 85.20 -18.39 -38.89
C ALA A 480 85.39 -16.94 -38.45
N CYS A 481 84.53 -16.06 -38.93
CA CYS A 481 84.60 -14.62 -38.73
C CYS A 481 83.26 -14.05 -38.29
N ILE A 482 83.33 -13.05 -37.41
CA ILE A 482 82.21 -12.22 -36.99
C ILE A 482 82.42 -10.81 -37.52
N LEU A 483 81.36 -10.23 -38.08
CA LEU A 483 81.34 -8.89 -38.63
C LEU A 483 80.60 -7.97 -37.68
N PHE A 484 81.22 -6.86 -37.31
CA PHE A 484 80.62 -5.78 -36.53
C PHE A 484 80.64 -4.53 -37.38
N GLU A 485 79.53 -3.80 -37.43
CA GLU A 485 79.52 -2.48 -38.04
C GLU A 485 79.63 -1.44 -36.90
N PRO A 486 80.77 -0.74 -36.78
CA PRO A 486 80.87 0.36 -35.83
C PRO A 486 79.92 1.48 -36.29
N ALA A 487 79.22 2.07 -35.32
CA ALA A 487 78.27 3.16 -35.56
C ALA A 487 78.91 4.39 -36.23
#